data_AF-A0A6G2RZR2-F1
#
_entry.id   AF-A0A6G2RZR2-F1
#
_cell.length_a   1.000
_cell.length_b   1.000
_cell.length_c   1.000
_cell.angle_alpha   90.00
_cell.angle_beta   90.00
_cell.angle_gamma   90.00
#
_symmetry.space_group_name_H-M   'P 1'
#
loop_
_entity.id
_entity.type
_entity.pdbx_description
1 polymer ?
#
loop_
_entity_poly.entity_id
_entity_poly.type
_entity_poly.pdbx_seq_one_letter_code
_entity_poly.pdbx_strand_id
1 'polypeptide(L)'
;MGHGAFTGGVRVQWGGGRGRQETFDPGGCGTARGRPTGIARFGNCPAALLVAAAPDEAGRIARVTLDGVRRLPADERDRLLETLACWFAAAGSTAEAAERLYCHRNTVRYRLRRLESLTGRSLRDPRAVADLAVALHALRLTPGE
;
A
#
# COMPACT_ATOMS: atom_id res chain seq x y z
N MET A 1 30.75 8.72 -30.00
CA MET A 1 30.88 9.49 -28.73
C MET A 1 30.01 10.73 -28.90
N GLY A 2 28.87 10.98 -28.29
CA GLY A 2 28.05 10.34 -27.27
C GLY A 2 27.03 11.42 -26.89
N HIS A 3 25.89 11.47 -27.59
CA HIS A 3 24.83 12.45 -27.33
C HIS A 3 23.94 11.95 -26.18
N GLY A 4 24.05 12.58 -25.01
CA GLY A 4 23.16 12.33 -23.86
C GLY A 4 21.90 13.18 -23.95
N ALA A 5 20.79 12.56 -24.35
CA ALA A 5 19.47 13.17 -24.32
C ALA A 5 18.93 13.20 -22.87
N PHE A 6 18.64 14.41 -22.40
CA PHE A 6 17.97 14.66 -21.12
C PHE A 6 16.45 14.44 -21.27
N THR A 7 15.86 13.49 -20.53
CA THR A 7 14.41 13.48 -20.30
C THR A 7 14.02 12.82 -18.98
N GLY A 8 13.52 13.62 -18.04
CA GLY A 8 12.43 13.23 -17.12
C GLY A 8 12.77 12.94 -15.67
N GLY A 9 13.12 13.97 -14.88
CA GLY A 9 13.19 13.87 -13.41
C GLY A 9 11.80 13.84 -12.75
N VAL A 10 11.59 12.93 -11.81
CA VAL A 10 10.44 12.96 -10.89
C VAL A 10 10.67 14.07 -9.87
N ARG A 11 9.74 15.03 -9.77
CA ARG A 11 9.81 16.14 -8.81
C ARG A 11 9.04 15.78 -7.54
N VAL A 12 9.75 15.56 -6.44
CA VAL A 12 9.17 15.32 -5.11
C VAL A 12 9.20 16.63 -4.33
N GLN A 13 8.06 17.03 -3.76
CA GLN A 13 7.94 18.21 -2.91
C GLN A 13 7.56 17.77 -1.49
N TRP A 14 8.46 18.00 -0.53
CA TRP A 14 8.21 17.74 0.88
C TRP A 14 7.36 18.86 1.48
N GLY A 15 6.26 18.51 2.14
CA GLY A 15 5.42 19.48 2.83
C GLY A 15 6.04 19.90 4.16
N GLY A 16 6.48 21.16 4.24
CA GLY A 16 6.79 21.83 5.51
C GLY A 16 8.27 22.21 5.69
N GLY A 17 8.77 23.17 4.91
CA GLY A 17 10.08 23.77 5.17
C GLY A 17 10.69 24.41 3.93
N ARG A 18 11.00 25.70 4.03
CA ARG A 18 11.69 26.45 2.96
C ARG A 18 13.06 25.82 2.68
N GLY A 19 13.22 25.31 1.46
CA GLY A 19 14.47 25.37 0.70
C GLY A 19 15.52 24.30 0.94
N ARG A 20 15.47 23.22 0.14
CA ARG A 20 16.59 22.72 -0.69
C ARG A 20 16.08 21.66 -1.66
N GLN A 21 16.48 21.76 -2.93
CA GLN A 21 16.16 20.81 -3.99
C GLN A 21 17.38 19.92 -4.16
N GLU A 22 17.23 18.62 -3.93
CA GLU A 22 18.28 17.66 -4.22
C GLU A 22 17.72 16.57 -5.14
N THR A 23 18.47 16.32 -6.21
CA THR A 23 18.13 15.36 -7.26
C THR A 23 18.70 14.00 -6.87
N PHE A 24 17.85 12.97 -6.87
CA PHE A 24 18.26 11.58 -6.62
C PHE A 24 18.22 10.80 -7.93
N ASP A 25 19.33 10.10 -8.23
CA ASP A 25 19.59 9.42 -9.50
C ASP A 25 19.63 7.89 -9.31
N PRO A 26 18.56 7.15 -9.68
CA PRO A 26 18.55 5.70 -9.63
C PRO A 26 18.84 5.14 -11.03
N GLY A 27 20.09 4.76 -11.29
CA GLY A 27 20.51 4.20 -12.57
C GLY A 27 19.91 2.82 -12.90
N GLY A 28 19.18 2.76 -14.03
CA GLY A 28 19.04 1.65 -15.03
C GLY A 28 18.33 0.35 -14.60
N CYS A 29 17.54 -0.38 -15.41
CA CYS A 29 17.14 -0.40 -16.83
C CYS A 29 15.94 -1.40 -16.92
N GLY A 30 14.75 -1.05 -17.45
CA GLY A 30 14.33 -1.47 -18.80
C GLY A 30 12.80 -1.48 -19.02
N THR A 31 12.36 -0.73 -20.06
CA THR A 31 11.17 -0.79 -20.97
C THR A 31 9.95 -1.67 -20.63
N ALA A 32 8.66 -1.34 -20.80
CA ALA A 32 7.82 -0.26 -21.37
C ALA A 32 6.38 -0.55 -20.84
N ARG A 33 5.36 0.31 -20.72
CA ARG A 33 4.69 1.18 -21.69
C ARG A 33 3.52 1.84 -20.93
N GLY A 34 3.36 3.17 -21.01
CA GLY A 34 2.23 3.93 -20.42
C GLY A 34 2.59 4.66 -19.13
N ARG A 35 2.90 5.96 -19.22
CA ARG A 35 3.11 6.83 -18.04
C ARG A 35 1.75 7.12 -17.41
N PRO A 36 1.50 6.81 -16.12
CA PRO A 36 0.43 7.47 -15.40
C PRO A 36 0.84 8.93 -15.22
N THR A 37 0.32 9.83 -16.06
CA THR A 37 0.43 11.29 -15.86
C THR A 37 -0.56 11.70 -14.78
N GLY A 38 -0.22 11.40 -13.53
CA GLY A 38 -0.99 11.81 -12.35
C GLY A 38 -0.05 12.18 -11.21
N ILE A 39 -0.29 13.32 -10.58
CA ILE A 39 0.41 13.69 -9.35
C ILE A 39 -0.29 12.96 -8.20
N ALA A 40 0.30 11.86 -7.73
CA ALA A 40 -0.11 11.26 -6.47
C ALA A 40 0.46 12.10 -5.32
N ARG A 41 -0.42 12.77 -4.57
CA ARG A 41 -0.02 13.52 -3.38
C ARG A 41 0.13 12.53 -2.24
N PHE A 42 1.36 12.08 -2.02
CA PHE A 42 1.69 11.25 -0.87
C PHE A 42 1.65 12.13 0.38
N GLY A 43 0.77 11.78 1.33
CA GLY A 43 0.83 12.36 2.68
C GLY A 43 2.08 11.86 3.43
N ASN A 44 2.02 11.82 4.76
CA ASN A 44 3.12 11.36 5.61
C ASN A 44 3.33 9.83 5.62
N CYS A 45 3.16 9.15 4.47
CA CYS A 45 3.32 7.70 4.35
C CYS A 45 4.39 7.36 3.29
N PRO A 46 5.69 7.33 3.67
CA PRO A 46 6.79 6.99 2.76
C PRO A 46 6.63 5.62 2.09
N ALA A 47 5.96 4.66 2.75
CA ALA A 47 5.68 3.35 2.19
C ALA A 47 4.79 3.42 0.93
N ALA A 48 3.84 4.36 0.88
CA ALA A 48 3.00 4.54 -0.31
C ALA A 48 3.80 5.06 -1.51
N LEU A 49 4.81 5.90 -1.28
CA LEU A 49 5.74 6.32 -2.33
C LEU A 49 6.55 5.13 -2.87
N LEU A 50 7.06 4.27 -1.98
CA LEU A 50 7.80 3.07 -2.40
C LEU A 50 6.94 2.12 -3.24
N VAL A 51 5.68 1.93 -2.85
CA VAL A 51 4.71 1.14 -3.63
C VAL A 51 4.52 1.74 -5.02
N ALA A 52 4.37 3.06 -5.13
CA ALA A 52 4.20 3.73 -6.41
C ALA A 52 5.48 3.73 -7.27
N ALA A 53 6.65 3.78 -6.65
CA ALA A 53 7.94 3.73 -7.33
C ALA A 53 8.27 2.34 -7.92
N ALA A 54 7.72 1.27 -7.34
CA ALA A 54 7.94 -0.11 -7.76
C ALA A 54 6.62 -0.91 -7.85
N PRO A 55 5.73 -0.59 -8.82
CA PRO A 55 4.39 -1.16 -8.89
C PRO A 55 4.38 -2.67 -9.12
N ASP A 56 5.31 -3.21 -9.90
CA ASP A 56 5.38 -4.65 -10.18
C ASP A 56 5.74 -5.47 -8.93
N GLU A 57 6.70 -4.97 -8.15
CA GLU A 57 7.14 -5.61 -6.91
C GLU A 57 6.07 -5.46 -5.83
N ALA A 58 5.45 -4.28 -5.71
CA ALA A 58 4.34 -4.08 -4.79
C ALA A 58 3.14 -4.98 -5.15
N GLY A 59 2.85 -5.15 -6.44
CA GLY A 59 1.85 -6.09 -6.93
C GLY A 59 2.21 -7.54 -6.61
N ARG A 60 3.49 -7.93 -6.69
CA ARG A 60 3.98 -9.25 -6.28
C ARG A 60 3.77 -9.47 -4.78
N ILE A 61 4.15 -8.50 -3.94
CA ILE A 61 3.93 -8.54 -2.49
C ILE A 61 2.43 -8.68 -2.20
N ALA A 62 1.57 -7.93 -2.89
CA ALA A 62 0.12 -8.02 -2.70
C ALA A 62 -0.44 -9.39 -3.08
N ARG A 63 0.01 -9.96 -4.21
CA ARG A 63 -0.39 -11.31 -4.64
C ARG A 63 0.00 -12.37 -3.62
N VAL A 64 1.23 -12.35 -3.12
CA VAL A 64 1.72 -13.33 -2.14
C VAL A 64 1.06 -13.14 -0.77
N THR A 65 1.00 -11.90 -0.29
CA THR A 65 0.53 -11.57 1.05
C THR A 65 -0.97 -11.75 1.23
N LEU A 66 -1.77 -11.49 0.18
CA LEU A 66 -3.22 -11.54 0.23
C LEU A 66 -3.82 -12.69 -0.59
N ASP A 67 -3.03 -13.68 -1.00
CA ASP A 67 -3.48 -14.80 -1.85
C ASP A 67 -4.78 -15.44 -1.33
N GLY A 68 -4.82 -15.84 -0.06
CA GLY A 68 -6.02 -16.43 0.55
C GLY A 68 -7.22 -15.48 0.62
N VAL A 69 -6.98 -14.17 0.79
CA VAL A 69 -8.04 -13.15 0.82
C VAL A 69 -8.58 -12.86 -0.58
N ARG A 70 -7.74 -12.90 -1.62
CA ARG A 70 -8.13 -12.66 -3.01
C ARG A 70 -9.05 -13.74 -3.59
N ARG A 71 -8.98 -14.96 -3.03
CA ARG A 71 -9.81 -16.10 -3.43
C ARG A 71 -11.23 -16.07 -2.86
N LEU A 72 -11.51 -15.14 -1.92
CA LEU A 72 -12.84 -14.98 -1.35
C LEU A 72 -13.83 -14.32 -2.33
N PRO A 73 -15.14 -14.53 -2.13
CA PRO A 73 -16.16 -13.71 -2.79
C PRO A 73 -15.91 -12.21 -2.57
N ALA A 74 -16.26 -11.39 -3.55
CA ALA A 74 -15.95 -9.95 -3.54
C ALA A 74 -16.42 -9.25 -2.25
N ASP A 75 -17.67 -9.49 -1.84
CA ASP A 75 -18.23 -8.88 -0.63
C ASP A 75 -17.46 -9.24 0.65
N GLU A 76 -17.02 -10.49 0.77
CA GLU A 76 -16.26 -10.93 1.96
C GLU A 76 -14.85 -10.36 1.94
N ARG A 77 -14.18 -10.43 0.77
CA ARG A 77 -12.87 -9.85 0.55
C ARG A 77 -12.86 -8.36 0.90
N ASP A 78 -13.80 -7.61 0.36
CA ASP A 78 -13.84 -6.16 0.48
C ASP A 78 -14.10 -5.75 1.95
N ARG A 79 -14.98 -6.46 2.67
CA ARG A 79 -15.18 -6.27 4.11
C ARG A 79 -13.92 -6.53 4.94
N LEU A 80 -13.13 -7.56 4.61
CA LEU A 80 -11.89 -7.86 5.31
C LEU A 80 -10.82 -6.79 5.05
N LEU A 81 -10.67 -6.36 3.80
CA LEU A 81 -9.72 -5.32 3.41
C LEU A 81 -10.09 -3.94 4.00
N GLU A 82 -11.38 -3.61 4.02
CA GLU A 82 -11.89 -2.41 4.67
C GLU A 82 -11.63 -2.46 6.18
N THR A 83 -11.88 -3.61 6.81
CA THR A 83 -11.60 -3.77 8.25
C THR A 83 -10.12 -3.57 8.56
N LEU A 84 -9.22 -4.14 7.74
CA LEU A 84 -7.78 -3.95 7.89
C LEU A 84 -7.38 -2.48 7.69
N ALA A 85 -7.94 -1.80 6.70
CA ALA A 85 -7.69 -0.39 6.45
C ALA A 85 -8.10 0.50 7.64
N CYS A 86 -9.30 0.28 8.19
CA CYS A 86 -9.79 1.00 9.36
C CYS A 86 -8.92 0.71 10.59
N TRP A 87 -8.46 -0.53 10.76
CA TRP A 87 -7.56 -0.90 11.85
C TRP A 87 -6.21 -0.19 11.76
N PHE A 88 -5.61 -0.07 10.56
CA PHE A 88 -4.42 0.76 10.35
C PHE A 88 -4.67 2.23 10.65
N ALA A 89 -5.79 2.78 10.19
CA ALA A 89 -6.14 4.17 10.41
C ALA A 89 -6.46 4.50 11.89
N ALA A 90 -6.72 3.48 12.70
CA ALA A 90 -6.94 3.53 14.14
C ALA A 90 -5.69 3.10 14.95
N ALA A 91 -4.49 3.13 14.34
CA ALA A 91 -3.23 2.77 14.97
C ALA A 91 -3.23 1.38 15.67
N GLY A 92 -3.99 0.44 15.12
CA GLY A 92 -4.13 -0.90 15.66
C GLY A 92 -5.24 -1.10 16.71
N SER A 93 -6.03 -0.07 17.01
CA SER A 93 -7.14 -0.14 17.95
C SER A 93 -8.36 -0.83 17.34
N THR A 94 -8.73 -2.00 17.89
CA THR A 94 -9.96 -2.71 17.49
C THR A 94 -11.24 -2.00 17.92
N ALA A 95 -11.20 -1.21 19.00
CA ALA A 95 -12.35 -0.46 19.49
C ALA A 95 -12.65 0.73 18.58
N GLU A 96 -11.62 1.52 18.28
CA GLU A 96 -11.76 2.68 17.39
C GLU A 96 -12.06 2.25 15.93
N ALA A 97 -11.46 1.16 15.45
CA ALA A 97 -11.84 0.60 14.15
C ALA A 97 -13.31 0.16 14.11
N ALA A 98 -13.84 -0.37 15.22
CA ALA A 98 -15.24 -0.79 15.31
C ALA A 98 -16.21 0.39 15.29
N GLU A 99 -15.86 1.48 15.97
CA GLU A 99 -16.60 2.75 15.91
C GLU A 99 -16.65 3.29 14.48
N ARG A 100 -15.51 3.33 13.79
CA ARG A 100 -15.42 3.80 12.39
C ARG A 100 -16.20 2.92 11.40
N LEU A 101 -16.29 1.62 11.67
CA LEU A 101 -17.01 0.65 10.84
C LEU A 101 -18.48 0.47 11.27
N TYR A 102 -18.96 1.22 12.26
CA TYR A 102 -20.30 1.10 12.83
C TYR A 102 -20.68 -0.35 13.16
N CYS A 103 -19.76 -1.09 13.79
CA CYS A 103 -19.98 -2.48 14.18
C CYS A 103 -19.44 -2.76 15.58
N HIS A 104 -19.73 -3.95 16.11
CA HIS A 104 -19.22 -4.34 17.42
C HIS A 104 -17.72 -4.70 17.37
N ARG A 105 -16.96 -4.38 18.42
CA ARG A 105 -15.51 -4.71 18.53
C ARG A 105 -15.17 -6.18 18.31
N ASN A 106 -16.09 -7.09 18.67
CA ASN A 106 -15.91 -8.53 18.44
C ASN A 106 -15.94 -8.88 16.96
N THR A 107 -16.74 -8.17 16.16
CA THR A 107 -16.81 -8.35 14.70
C THR A 107 -15.49 -7.95 14.05
N VAL A 108 -14.90 -6.82 14.45
CA VAL A 108 -13.56 -6.42 13.99
C VAL A 108 -12.53 -7.48 14.37
N ARG A 109 -12.50 -7.92 15.63
CA ARG A 109 -11.56 -8.97 16.08
C ARG A 109 -11.74 -10.28 15.31
N TYR A 110 -12.98 -10.68 15.03
CA TYR A 110 -13.27 -11.87 14.23
C TYR A 110 -12.72 -11.73 12.82
N ARG A 111 -13.01 -10.61 12.14
CA ARG A 111 -12.54 -10.33 10.78
C ARG A 111 -11.00 -10.28 10.70
N LEU A 112 -10.35 -9.64 11.67
CA LEU A 112 -8.88 -9.60 11.75
C LEU A 112 -8.27 -10.98 11.97
N ARG A 113 -8.83 -11.81 12.87
CA ARG A 113 -8.37 -13.21 13.03
C ARG A 113 -8.57 -14.03 11.77
N ARG A 114 -9.68 -13.83 11.05
CA ARG A 114 -9.92 -14.48 9.77
C ARG A 114 -8.89 -14.05 8.74
N LEU A 115 -8.54 -12.77 8.70
CA LEU A 115 -7.46 -12.25 7.85
C LEU A 115 -6.11 -12.89 8.20
N GLU A 116 -5.75 -13.01 9.48
CA GLU A 116 -4.54 -13.73 9.92
C GLU A 116 -4.55 -15.18 9.43
N SER A 117 -5.70 -15.87 9.54
CA SER A 117 -5.82 -17.28 9.11
C SER A 117 -5.69 -17.46 7.59
N LEU A 118 -6.19 -16.51 6.80
CA LEU A 118 -6.15 -16.56 5.33
C LEU A 118 -4.79 -16.18 4.77
N THR A 119 -4.05 -15.34 5.49
CA THR A 119 -2.75 -14.80 5.04
C THR A 119 -1.56 -15.52 5.67
N GLY A 120 -1.79 -16.28 6.76
CA GLY A 120 -0.72 -16.86 7.57
C GLY A 120 0.13 -15.82 8.31
N ARG A 121 -0.32 -14.57 8.37
CA ARG A 121 0.43 -13.42 8.89
C ARG A 121 -0.19 -12.93 10.17
N SER A 122 0.60 -12.83 11.25
CA SER A 122 0.09 -12.33 12.52
C SER A 122 0.12 -10.81 12.58
N LEU A 123 -0.96 -10.20 13.05
CA LEU A 123 -1.06 -8.76 13.33
C LEU A 123 -0.27 -8.35 14.59
N ARG A 124 0.37 -9.31 15.27
CA ARG A 124 1.30 -9.07 16.37
C ARG A 124 2.76 -9.01 15.92
N ASP A 125 3.06 -9.47 14.70
CA ASP A 125 4.41 -9.38 14.13
C ASP A 125 4.54 -8.09 13.30
N PRO A 126 5.43 -7.15 13.68
CA PRO A 126 5.63 -5.91 12.95
C PRO A 126 5.99 -6.11 11.48
N ARG A 127 6.72 -7.19 11.13
CA ARG A 127 7.09 -7.48 9.73
C ARG A 127 5.86 -7.88 8.93
N ALA A 128 5.07 -8.80 9.46
CA ALA A 128 3.79 -9.18 8.88
C ALA A 128 2.83 -7.99 8.70
N VAL A 129 2.78 -7.08 9.69
CA VAL A 129 1.96 -5.86 9.63
C VAL A 129 2.45 -4.91 8.53
N ALA A 130 3.75 -4.74 8.36
CA ALA A 130 4.33 -3.92 7.29
C ALA A 130 4.00 -4.49 5.90
N ASP A 131 4.14 -5.80 5.71
CA ASP A 131 3.81 -6.46 4.45
C ASP A 131 2.32 -6.32 4.10
N LEU A 132 1.43 -6.45 5.10
CA LEU A 132 -0.01 -6.25 4.94
C LEU A 132 -0.34 -4.80 4.56
N ALA A 133 0.35 -3.80 5.13
CA ALA A 133 0.19 -2.40 4.77
C ALA A 133 0.60 -2.15 3.32
N VAL A 134 1.78 -2.63 2.91
CA VAL A 134 2.29 -2.53 1.53
C VAL A 134 1.31 -3.19 0.55
N ALA A 135 0.85 -4.41 0.86
CA ALA A 135 -0.12 -5.12 0.04
C ALA A 135 -1.44 -4.36 -0.13
N LEU A 136 -1.97 -3.78 0.95
CA LEU A 136 -3.19 -2.97 0.92
C LEU A 136 -3.01 -1.69 0.09
N HIS A 137 -1.85 -1.03 0.19
CA HIS A 137 -1.54 0.15 -0.62
C HIS A 137 -1.39 -0.21 -2.10
N ALA A 138 -0.73 -1.32 -2.41
CA ALA A 138 -0.59 -1.80 -3.78
C ALA A 138 -1.96 -2.05 -4.43
N LEU A 139 -2.89 -2.72 -3.73
CA LEU A 139 -4.25 -2.93 -4.25
C LEU A 139 -5.01 -1.64 -4.59
N ARG A 140 -4.71 -0.54 -3.90
CA ARG A 140 -5.37 0.76 -4.12
C ARG A 140 -4.72 1.56 -5.25
N LEU A 141 -3.42 1.39 -5.45
CA LEU A 141 -2.61 2.13 -6.42
C LEU A 141 -2.49 1.40 -7.76
N THR A 142 -2.72 0.10 -7.77
CA THR A 142 -2.86 -0.71 -8.97
C THR A 142 -4.33 -1.10 -9.10
N PRO A 143 -5.19 -0.23 -9.70
CA PRO A 143 -6.51 -0.68 -10.11
C PRO A 143 -6.32 -1.93 -10.95
N GLY A 144 -7.02 -3.01 -10.59
CA GLY A 144 -6.94 -4.26 -11.34
C GLY A 144 -7.24 -4.02 -12.81
N GLU A 145 -6.42 -4.64 -13.68
CA GLU A 145 -6.80 -4.90 -15.08
C GLU A 145 -8.11 -5.70 -15.15
#